data_AF-A0A2M8L058-F1
#
_entry.id   AF-A0A2M8L058-F1
#
_cell.length_a   1.000
_cell.length_b   1.000
_cell.length_c   1.000
_cell.angle_alpha   90.00
_cell.angle_beta   90.00
_cell.angle_gamma   90.00
#
_symmetry.space_group_name_H-M   'P 1'
#
loop_
_entity.id
_entity.type
_entity.pdbx_description
1 polymer ?
#
loop_
_entity_poly.entity_id
_entity_poly.type
_entity_poly.pdbx_seq_one_letter_code
_entity_poly.pdbx_strand_id
1 'polypeptide(L)'
;MKKFSWKDLFTTAIAIVIGVVLVAKIRDYDWAFIGSWRTAVASTGFLGLLMATFDEEDFTHFNTWGAVEWTLALAGVGLVVAGLIVASEVLFVILAADVLILWVASVIRHAFSRETTVHGRFPALRL
;
A
#
# COMPACT_ATOMS: atom_id res chain seq x y z
N MET A 1 22.98 -10.33 -8.77
CA MET A 1 22.33 -9.11 -8.24
C MET A 1 21.00 -8.94 -8.97
N LYS A 2 19.89 -9.49 -8.42
CA LYS A 2 18.57 -9.35 -9.05
C LYS A 2 18.02 -7.97 -8.64
N LYS A 3 17.71 -7.14 -9.65
CA LYS A 3 17.32 -5.73 -9.54
C LYS A 3 16.15 -5.57 -8.56
N PHE A 4 16.20 -4.54 -7.71
CA PHE A 4 15.00 -3.94 -7.14
C PHE A 4 13.98 -3.78 -8.26
N SER A 5 12.79 -4.37 -8.10
CA SER A 5 11.75 -4.18 -9.09
C SER A 5 11.44 -2.68 -9.10
N TRP A 6 11.43 -2.05 -10.27
CA TRP A 6 11.07 -0.63 -10.37
C TRP A 6 9.66 -0.37 -9.79
N LYS A 7 8.82 -1.41 -9.75
CA LYS A 7 7.53 -1.44 -9.04
C LYS A 7 7.70 -1.18 -7.53
N ASP A 8 8.60 -1.87 -6.83
CA ASP A 8 8.86 -1.68 -5.39
C ASP A 8 9.26 -0.23 -5.06
N LEU A 9 10.06 0.38 -5.93
CA LEU A 9 10.50 1.77 -5.76
C LEU A 9 9.33 2.73 -5.95
N PHE A 10 8.45 2.45 -6.91
CA PHE A 10 7.26 3.24 -7.18
C PHE A 10 6.21 3.14 -6.05
N THR A 11 5.93 1.94 -5.55
CA THR A 11 5.00 1.75 -4.42
C THR A 11 5.53 2.39 -3.14
N THR A 12 6.85 2.33 -2.90
CA THR A 12 7.51 3.03 -1.79
C THR A 12 7.39 4.55 -1.94
N ALA A 13 7.60 5.10 -3.13
CA ALA A 13 7.43 6.53 -3.37
C ALA A 13 5.98 6.98 -3.10
N ILE A 14 4.99 6.19 -3.51
CA ILE A 14 3.57 6.45 -3.21
C ILE A 14 3.32 6.44 -1.71
N ALA A 15 3.81 5.45 -0.98
CA ALA A 15 3.65 5.37 0.47
C ALA A 15 4.23 6.60 1.18
N ILE A 16 5.41 7.07 0.75
CA ILE A 16 6.02 8.30 1.26
C ILE A 16 5.12 9.51 0.96
N VAL A 17 4.59 9.63 -0.26
CA VAL A 17 3.68 10.73 -0.63
C VAL A 17 2.43 10.72 0.24
N ILE A 18 1.82 9.57 0.50
CA ILE A 18 0.66 9.44 1.39
C ILE A 18 1.01 9.90 2.80
N GLY A 19 2.17 9.47 3.33
CA GLY A 19 2.64 9.91 4.65
C GLY A 19 2.87 11.42 4.73
N VAL A 20 3.43 12.03 3.68
CA VAL A 20 3.60 13.48 3.58
C VAL A 20 2.26 14.19 3.55
N VAL A 21 1.30 13.70 2.75
CA VAL A 21 -0.06 14.26 2.65
C VAL A 21 -0.78 14.17 4.01
N LEU A 22 -0.64 13.05 4.71
CA LEU A 22 -1.19 12.85 6.05
C LEU A 22 -0.65 13.89 7.04
N VAL A 23 0.67 14.03 7.13
CA VAL A 23 1.31 15.00 8.04
C VAL A 23 0.96 16.43 7.66
N ALA A 24 1.01 16.76 6.38
CA ALA A 24 0.67 18.10 5.88
C ALA A 24 -0.76 18.47 6.25
N LYS A 25 -1.71 17.55 6.08
CA LYS A 25 -3.11 17.83 6.36
C LYS A 25 -3.43 17.91 7.85
N ILE A 26 -2.82 17.07 8.70
CA ILE A 26 -2.95 17.15 10.16
C ILE A 26 -2.35 18.46 10.72
N ARG A 27 -1.32 18.99 10.06
CA ARG A 27 -0.65 20.25 10.45
C ARG A 27 -1.29 21.49 9.82
N ASP A 28 -2.44 21.35 9.17
CA ASP A 28 -3.16 22.42 8.48
C ASP A 28 -2.31 23.19 7.45
N TYR A 29 -1.40 22.50 6.76
CA TYR A 29 -0.73 23.10 5.61
C TYR A 29 -1.73 23.29 4.47
N ASP A 30 -1.87 24.54 4.04
CA ASP A 30 -2.85 24.92 3.03
C ASP A 30 -2.27 24.68 1.61
N TRP A 31 -2.53 23.48 1.08
CA TRP A 31 -2.13 23.11 -0.29
C TRP A 31 -3.33 23.16 -1.21
N ALA A 32 -3.17 23.77 -2.39
CA ALA A 32 -4.25 24.02 -3.36
C ALA A 32 -5.06 22.76 -3.76
N PHE A 33 -4.46 21.57 -3.70
CA PHE A 33 -5.11 20.30 -4.05
C PHE A 33 -5.71 19.55 -2.84
N ILE A 34 -5.38 19.92 -1.60
CA ILE A 34 -5.73 19.19 -0.37
C ILE A 34 -6.48 20.11 0.63
N GLY A 35 -7.12 21.17 0.13
CA GLY A 35 -7.91 22.08 0.97
C GLY A 35 -9.07 21.39 1.69
N SER A 36 -9.68 20.36 1.08
CA SER A 36 -10.81 19.62 1.65
C SER A 36 -10.45 18.21 2.09
N TRP A 37 -11.07 17.72 3.17
CA TRP A 37 -10.97 16.32 3.58
C TRP A 37 -11.43 15.36 2.49
N ARG A 38 -12.42 15.74 1.68
CA ARG A 38 -12.90 14.91 0.56
C ARG A 38 -11.83 14.73 -0.51
N THR A 39 -11.11 15.80 -0.84
CA THR A 39 -10.05 15.71 -1.86
C THR A 39 -8.84 14.95 -1.34
N ALA A 40 -8.53 15.07 -0.03
CA ALA A 40 -7.50 14.27 0.63
C ALA A 40 -7.83 12.77 0.63
N VAL A 41 -9.09 12.40 0.93
CA VAL A 41 -9.57 11.02 0.85
C VAL A 41 -9.54 10.52 -0.59
N ALA A 42 -10.04 11.31 -1.55
CA ALA A 42 -10.07 10.94 -2.96
C ALA A 42 -8.65 10.68 -3.51
N SER A 43 -7.71 11.57 -3.22
CA SER A 43 -6.33 11.44 -3.69
C SER A 43 -5.61 10.26 -3.04
N THR A 44 -5.80 10.06 -1.73
CA THR A 44 -5.20 8.92 -1.01
C THR A 44 -5.80 7.59 -1.48
N GLY A 45 -7.12 7.53 -1.67
CA GLY A 45 -7.80 6.36 -2.22
C GLY A 45 -7.34 6.04 -3.64
N PHE A 46 -7.19 7.07 -4.49
CA PHE A 46 -6.64 6.91 -5.83
C PHE A 46 -5.21 6.38 -5.82
N LEU A 47 -4.34 6.93 -4.96
CA LEU A 47 -2.97 6.45 -4.80
C LEU A 47 -2.90 5.01 -4.27
N GLY A 48 -3.77 4.64 -3.32
CA GLY A 48 -3.88 3.28 -2.82
C GLY A 48 -4.34 2.29 -3.89
N LEU A 49 -5.34 2.65 -4.71
CA LEU A 49 -5.76 1.85 -5.86
C LEU A 49 -4.63 1.69 -6.89
N LEU A 50 -3.97 2.80 -7.22
CA LEU A 50 -2.85 2.79 -8.15
C LEU A 50 -1.75 1.84 -7.64
N MET A 51 -1.41 1.92 -6.35
CA MET A 51 -0.47 1.00 -5.73
C MET A 51 -0.90 -0.47 -5.88
N ALA A 52 -2.18 -0.79 -5.63
CA ALA A 52 -2.70 -2.15 -5.77
C ALA A 52 -2.58 -2.70 -7.19
N THR A 53 -2.74 -1.86 -8.23
CA THR A 53 -2.57 -2.29 -9.64
C THR A 53 -1.13 -2.66 -9.98
N PHE A 54 -0.13 -2.08 -9.31
CA PHE A 54 1.27 -2.44 -9.55
C PHE A 54 1.68 -3.74 -8.85
N ASP A 55 0.90 -4.21 -7.88
CA ASP A 55 1.08 -5.46 -7.12
C ASP A 55 0.24 -6.65 -7.66
N GLU A 56 -0.25 -6.56 -8.91
CA GLU A 56 -1.19 -7.51 -9.54
C GLU A 56 -0.79 -9.00 -9.48
N GLU A 57 0.50 -9.34 -9.42
CA GLU A 57 0.94 -10.74 -9.34
C GLU A 57 0.58 -11.39 -7.98
N ASP A 58 0.36 -10.59 -6.94
CA ASP A 58 0.24 -11.07 -5.56
C ASP A 58 -1.19 -11.35 -5.09
N PHE A 59 -2.21 -10.76 -5.73
CA PHE A 59 -3.62 -10.89 -5.34
C PHE A 59 -4.29 -12.20 -5.78
N THR A 60 -3.61 -13.00 -6.60
CA THR A 60 -4.18 -14.21 -7.23
C THR A 60 -4.01 -15.48 -6.40
N HIS A 61 -3.13 -15.47 -5.39
CA HIS A 61 -2.87 -16.62 -4.53
C HIS A 61 -3.61 -16.50 -3.19
N PHE A 62 -4.68 -17.28 -3.03
CA PHE A 62 -5.42 -17.40 -1.77
C PHE A 62 -4.65 -18.24 -0.74
N ASN A 63 -3.62 -17.67 -0.15
CA ASN A 63 -3.02 -18.16 1.09
C ASN A 63 -3.42 -17.23 2.26
N THR A 64 -3.04 -17.59 3.50
CA THR A 64 -3.34 -16.80 4.71
C THR A 64 -2.90 -15.34 4.58
N TRP A 65 -1.80 -15.08 3.86
CA TRP A 65 -1.27 -13.74 3.65
C TRP A 65 -2.12 -12.93 2.64
N GLY A 66 -2.48 -13.54 1.51
CA GLY A 66 -3.39 -12.93 0.54
C GLY A 66 -4.75 -12.60 1.13
N ALA A 67 -5.25 -13.40 2.08
CA ALA A 67 -6.51 -13.10 2.79
C ALA A 67 -6.43 -11.81 3.63
N VAL A 68 -5.28 -11.51 4.24
CA VAL A 68 -5.06 -10.27 4.99
C VAL A 68 -5.04 -9.07 4.04
N GLU A 69 -4.29 -9.17 2.93
CA GLU A 69 -4.20 -8.13 1.91
C GLU A 69 -5.58 -7.84 1.28
N TRP A 70 -6.38 -8.86 0.99
CA TRP A 70 -7.75 -8.71 0.50
C TRP A 70 -8.68 -8.03 1.51
N THR A 71 -8.56 -8.40 2.79
CA THR A 71 -9.39 -7.81 3.86
C THR A 71 -9.08 -6.32 4.01
N LEU A 72 -7.80 -5.97 4.03
CA LEU A 72 -7.36 -4.58 4.09
C LEU A 72 -7.78 -3.81 2.83
N ALA A 73 -7.61 -4.38 1.63
CA ALA A 73 -8.04 -3.73 0.39
C ALA A 73 -9.55 -3.45 0.38
N LEU A 74 -10.38 -4.40 0.83
CA LEU A 74 -11.82 -4.20 0.96
C LEU A 74 -12.17 -3.14 2.02
N ALA A 75 -11.47 -3.14 3.15
CA ALA A 75 -11.62 -2.12 4.18
C ALA A 75 -11.27 -0.73 3.63
N GLY A 76 -10.16 -0.60 2.89
CA GLY A 76 -9.73 0.61 2.21
C GLY A 76 -10.78 1.15 1.24
N VAL A 77 -11.39 0.30 0.41
CA VAL A 77 -12.50 0.71 -0.48
C VAL A 77 -13.68 1.26 0.34
N GLY A 78 -14.06 0.57 1.42
CA GLY A 78 -15.11 1.03 2.33
C GLY A 78 -14.79 2.38 2.98
N LEU A 79 -13.53 2.57 3.41
CA LEU A 79 -13.03 3.81 4.00
C LEU A 79 -13.02 4.97 3.01
N VAL A 80 -12.66 4.73 1.75
CA VAL A 80 -12.76 5.74 0.69
C VAL A 80 -14.21 6.18 0.52
N VAL A 81 -15.14 5.25 0.37
CA VAL A 81 -16.57 5.58 0.21
C VAL A 81 -17.08 6.34 1.43
N ALA A 82 -16.82 5.85 2.64
CA ALA A 82 -17.22 6.51 3.87
C ALA A 82 -16.60 7.91 4.00
N GLY A 83 -15.31 8.04 3.71
CA GLY A 83 -14.56 9.30 3.80
C GLY A 83 -15.02 10.34 2.78
N LEU A 84 -15.42 9.94 1.58
CA LEU A 84 -15.99 10.84 0.58
C LEU A 84 -17.35 11.41 1.01
N ILE A 85 -18.16 10.61 1.71
CA ILE A 85 -19.48 11.04 2.21
C ILE A 85 -19.32 11.94 3.44
N VAL A 86 -18.65 11.41 4.48
CA VAL A 86 -18.57 12.03 5.81
C VAL A 86 -17.54 13.15 5.86
N ALA A 87 -16.47 13.08 5.06
CA ALA A 87 -15.40 14.08 5.01
C ALA A 87 -14.77 14.40 6.37
N SER A 88 -14.45 13.37 7.16
CA SER A 88 -13.84 13.53 8.49
C SER A 88 -12.34 13.27 8.50
N GLU A 89 -11.65 13.98 9.39
CA GLU A 89 -10.24 13.77 9.69
C GLU A 89 -9.97 12.31 10.12
N VAL A 90 -10.80 11.77 11.01
CA VAL A 90 -10.63 10.41 11.53
C VAL A 90 -10.66 9.36 10.41
N LEU A 91 -11.59 9.46 9.46
CA LEU A 91 -11.65 8.53 8.33
C LEU A 91 -10.46 8.67 7.40
N PHE A 92 -9.97 9.90 7.20
CA PHE A 92 -8.77 10.14 6.41
C PHE A 92 -7.53 9.52 7.07
N VAL A 93 -7.36 9.68 8.39
CA VAL A 93 -6.24 9.09 9.14
C VAL A 93 -6.30 7.57 9.08
N ILE A 94 -7.50 6.98 9.28
CA ILE A 94 -7.67 5.52 9.20
C ILE A 94 -7.36 5.01 7.79
N LEU A 95 -7.84 5.70 6.74
CA LEU A 95 -7.53 5.35 5.35
C LEU A 95 -6.02 5.42 5.06
N ALA A 96 -5.35 6.49 5.49
CA ALA A 96 -3.91 6.62 5.29
C ALA A 96 -3.15 5.50 6.03
N ALA A 97 -3.56 5.16 7.26
CA ALA A 97 -2.98 4.06 8.01
C ALA A 97 -3.21 2.71 7.32
N ASP A 98 -4.42 2.45 6.82
CA ASP A 98 -4.77 1.22 6.09
C ASP A 98 -3.88 1.03 4.86
N VAL A 99 -3.71 2.07 4.04
CA VAL A 99 -2.84 2.01 2.85
C VAL A 99 -1.36 1.83 3.23
N LEU A 100 -0.89 2.46 4.30
CA LEU A 100 0.49 2.27 4.77
C LEU A 100 0.71 0.85 5.33
N ILE A 101 -0.27 0.28 6.03
CA ILE A 101 -0.21 -1.11 6.51
C ILE A 101 -0.18 -2.08 5.33
N LEU A 102 -1.02 -1.85 4.32
CA LEU A 102 -0.99 -2.61 3.06
C LEU A 102 0.40 -2.57 2.41
N TRP A 103 1.02 -1.37 2.36
CA TRP A 103 2.37 -1.24 1.82
C TRP A 103 3.41 -2.01 2.66
N VAL A 104 3.39 -1.89 3.98
CA VAL A 104 4.30 -2.64 4.86
C VAL A 104 4.12 -4.16 4.67
N ALA A 105 2.87 -4.64 4.58
CA ALA A 105 2.58 -6.05 4.35
C ALA A 105 3.17 -6.53 3.01
N SER A 106 2.98 -5.77 1.94
CA SER A 106 3.56 -6.08 0.62
C SER A 106 5.09 -6.15 0.67
N VAL A 107 5.74 -5.18 1.34
CA VAL A 107 7.21 -5.16 1.49
C VAL A 107 7.73 -6.36 2.29
N ILE A 108 7.07 -6.70 3.40
CA ILE A 108 7.45 -7.84 4.25
C ILE A 108 7.36 -9.15 3.48
N ARG A 109 6.26 -9.36 2.76
CA ARG A 109 6.06 -10.54 1.90
C ARG A 109 7.13 -10.66 0.83
N HIS A 110 7.45 -9.55 0.18
CA HIS A 110 8.50 -9.49 -0.83
C HIS A 110 9.88 -9.82 -0.25
N ALA A 111 10.16 -9.39 0.99
CA ALA A 111 11.41 -9.73 1.68
C ALA A 111 11.50 -11.25 1.97
N PHE A 112 10.44 -11.86 2.53
CA PHE A 112 10.45 -13.29 2.86
C PHE A 112 10.45 -14.21 1.62
N SER A 113 9.74 -13.83 0.56
CA SER A 113 9.73 -14.58 -0.70
C SER A 113 11.12 -14.64 -1.37
N ARG A 114 12.01 -13.69 -1.05
CA ARG A 114 13.39 -13.67 -1.58
C ARG A 114 14.31 -14.67 -0.87
N GLU A 115 14.11 -14.92 0.42
CA GLU A 115 14.98 -15.81 1.22
C GLU A 115 14.80 -17.29 0.84
N THR A 116 13.57 -17.72 0.59
CA THR A 116 13.25 -19.11 0.21
C THR A 116 13.86 -19.51 -1.13
N THR A 117 14.08 -18.56 -2.05
CA THR A 117 14.67 -18.83 -3.37
C THR A 117 16.19 -19.03 -3.33
N VAL A 118 16.89 -18.47 -2.32
CA VAL A 118 18.37 -18.55 -2.21
C VAL A 118 18.82 -19.89 -1.63
N HIS A 119 18.05 -20.50 -0.72
CA HIS A 119 18.40 -21.79 -0.11
C HIS A 119 18.00 -23.03 -0.93
N GLY A 120 17.17 -22.88 -1.97
CA GLY A 120 16.81 -23.97 -2.89
C GLY A 120 17.84 -24.26 -3.99
N ARG A 121 18.98 -23.55 -4.02
CA ARG A 121 19.98 -23.61 -5.10
C ARG A 121 21.27 -24.29 -4.66
N PHE A 122 21.19 -25.37 -3.91
CA PHE A 122 22.33 -26.29 -3.83
C PHE A 122 22.34 -27.12 -5.11
N PRO A 123 23.39 -27.04 -5.95
CA PRO A 123 23.53 -27.97 -7.06
C PRO A 123 23.62 -29.36 -6.44
N ALA A 124 22.67 -30.22 -6.79
CA ALA A 124 22.81 -31.66 -6.59
C ALA A 124 24.08 -32.08 -7.34
N LEU A 125 25.21 -32.13 -6.63
CA LEU A 125 26.38 -32.89 -7.02
C LEU A 125 25.92 -34.34 -7.06
N ARG A 126 25.47 -34.77 -8.25
CA ARG A 126 25.35 -36.19 -8.60
C ARG A 126 26.78 -36.71 -8.73
N LEU A 127 27.27 -37.33 -7.66
CA LEU A 127 28.34 -38.31 -7.71
C LEU A 127 27.80 -39.63 -8.27
#